data_AF-A0A269W6G3-F1
#
_entry.id   AF-A0A269W6G3-F1
#
_cell.length_a   1.000
_cell.length_b   1.000
_cell.length_c   1.000
_cell.angle_alpha   90.00
_cell.angle_beta   90.00
_cell.angle_gamma   90.00
#
_symmetry.space_group_name_H-M   'P 1'
#
loop_
_entity.id
_entity.type
_entity.pdbx_description
1 polymer ?
#
loop_
_entity_poly.entity_id
_entity_poly.type
_entity_poly.pdbx_seq_one_letter_code
_entity_poly.pdbx_strand_id
1 'polypeptide(L)' 'MMQLEEIVEQLEDGDVPLEKAIDLFQKGMKLSQMCSQKLEQVEHKIEMIIEEGGELKRKPFKGALDETGDLGE' A
#
# COMPACT_ATOMS: atom_id res chain seq x y z
N MET A 1 -4.92 10.71 -0.13
CA MET A 1 -4.52 10.77 1.29
C MET A 1 -5.39 11.75 2.05
N MET A 2 -5.45 13.04 1.68
CA MET A 2 -6.30 14.05 2.35
C MET A 2 -7.73 13.62 2.69
N GLN A 3 -8.42 12.92 1.77
CA GLN A 3 -9.79 12.44 2.03
C GLN A 3 -9.89 11.33 3.09
N LEU A 4 -8.86 10.52 3.26
CA LEU A 4 -8.82 9.49 4.31
C LEU A 4 -8.51 10.12 5.67
N GLU A 5 -7.60 11.08 5.70
CA GLU A 5 -7.27 11.85 6.91
C GLU A 5 -8.49 12.60 7.44
N GLU A 6 -9.23 13.28 6.56
CA GLU A 6 -10.47 13.99 6.92
C GLU A 6 -11.57 13.05 7.44
N ILE A 7 -11.62 11.80 6.94
CA ILE A 7 -12.54 10.76 7.43
C ILE A 7 -12.12 10.28 8.82
N VAL A 8 -10.82 10.07 9.04
CA VAL A 8 -10.28 9.65 10.35
C VAL A 8 -10.53 10.73 11.39
N GLU A 9 -10.24 11.99 11.07
CA GLU A 9 -10.47 13.14 11.95
C GLU A 9 -11.97 13.25 12.34
N GLN A 10 -12.88 13.10 11.37
CA GLN A 10 -14.32 13.08 11.65
C GLN A 10 -14.75 11.91 12.55
N LEU A 11 -14.15 10.72 12.37
CA LEU A 11 -14.46 9.56 13.21
C LEU A 11 -13.89 9.70 14.63
N GLU A 12 -12.77 10.39 14.82
CA GLU A 12 -12.13 10.65 16.11
C GLU A 12 -12.84 11.73 16.94
N ASP A 13 -13.53 12.68 16.28
CA ASP A 13 -14.26 13.77 16.94
C ASP A 13 -15.45 13.27 17.79
N GLY A 14 -15.95 12.05 17.54
CA GLY A 14 -16.90 11.34 18.42
C GLY A 14 -18.35 11.84 18.41
N ASP A 15 -18.63 13.01 17.82
CA ASP A 15 -19.99 13.57 17.67
C ASP A 15 -20.71 13.08 16.39
N VAL A 16 -20.13 12.08 15.71
CA VAL A 16 -20.70 11.55 14.46
C VAL A 16 -21.82 10.55 14.75
N PRO A 17 -23.05 10.77 14.20
CA PRO A 17 -24.14 9.81 14.31
C PRO A 17 -23.73 8.44 13.76
N LEU A 18 -24.15 7.36 14.42
CA LEU A 18 -23.75 5.99 14.08
C LEU A 18 -23.91 5.64 12.59
N GLU A 19 -25.02 6.03 11.97
CA GLU A 19 -25.25 5.79 10.54
C GLU A 19 -24.17 6.46 9.67
N LYS A 20 -23.83 7.71 9.99
CA LYS A 20 -22.80 8.47 9.28
C LYS A 20 -21.40 7.93 9.56
N ALA A 21 -21.14 7.42 10.76
CA ALA A 21 -19.88 6.76 11.09
C ALA A 21 -19.68 5.48 10.27
N ILE A 22 -20.75 4.70 10.04
CA ILE A 22 -20.72 3.51 9.19
C ILE A 22 -20.39 3.88 7.73
N ASP A 23 -21.03 4.92 7.19
CA ASP A 23 -20.74 5.42 5.84
C ASP A 23 -19.29 5.92 5.70
N LEU A 24 -18.81 6.70 6.67
CA LEU A 24 -17.44 7.20 6.71
C LEU A 24 -16.43 6.06 6.80
N PHE A 25 -16.68 5.06 7.64
CA PHE A 25 -15.83 3.87 7.76
C PHE A 25 -15.74 3.09 6.45
N GLN A 26 -16.88 2.83 5.79
CA GLN A 26 -16.88 2.14 4.49
C GLN A 26 -16.11 2.92 3.42
N LYS A 27 -16.26 4.25 3.41
CA LYS A 27 -15.53 5.13 2.50
C LYS A 27 -14.03 5.11 2.79
N GLY A 28 -13.64 5.14 4.07
CA GLY A 28 -12.25 5.02 4.51
C GLY A 28 -11.62 3.70 4.09
N MET A 29 -12.31 2.57 4.28
CA MET A 29 -11.84 1.26 3.83
C MET A 29 -11.59 1.21 2.31
N LYS A 30 -12.50 1.75 1.49
CA LYS A 30 -12.33 1.78 0.03
C LYS A 30 -11.11 2.60 -0.38
N LEU A 31 -10.92 3.77 0.24
CA LEU A 31 -9.77 4.64 -0.02
C LEU A 31 -8.46 3.98 0.40
N SER A 32 -8.45 3.29 1.54
CA SER A 32 -7.30 2.50 2.02
C SER A 32 -6.93 1.40 1.02
N GLN A 33 -7.91 0.60 0.61
CA GLN A 33 -7.71 -0.48 -0.37
C GLN A 33 -7.16 0.05 -1.71
N MET A 34 -7.68 1.19 -2.17
CA MET A 34 -7.18 1.84 -3.39
C MET A 34 -5.72 2.29 -3.25
N CYS A 35 -5.32 2.79 -2.08
CA CYS A 35 -3.93 3.16 -1.82
C CYS A 35 -3.02 1.93 -1.84
N SER A 36 -3.42 0.84 -1.18
CA SER A 36 -2.66 -0.42 -1.17
C SER A 36 -2.50 -0.99 -2.58
N GLN A 37 -3.56 -1.02 -3.39
CA GLN A 37 -3.47 -1.48 -4.79
C GLN A 37 -2.54 -0.60 -5.63
N LYS A 38 -2.54 0.70 -5.40
CA LYS A 38 -1.66 1.61 -6.13
C LYS A 38 -0.20 1.41 -5.75
N LEU A 39 0.08 1.14 -4.48
CA LEU A 39 1.43 0.78 -4.02
C LEU A 39 1.88 -0.54 -4.64
N GLU A 40 1.04 -1.58 -4.58
CA GLU A 40 1.31 -2.88 -5.20
C GLU A 40 1.61 -2.75 -6.71
N GLN A 41 0.81 -1.96 -7.44
CA GLN A 41 1.06 -1.69 -8.87
C GLN A 41 2.39 -0.97 -9.13
N VAL A 42 2.82 -0.10 -8.22
CA VAL A 42 4.10 0.59 -8.32
C VAL A 42 5.24 -0.39 -8.02
N GLU A 43 5.11 -1.21 -6.97
CA GLU A 43 6.08 -2.26 -6.65
C GLU A 43 6.29 -3.22 -7.82
N HIS A 44 5.22 -3.69 -8.46
CA HIS A 44 5.31 -4.53 -9.66
C HIS A 44 5.95 -3.87 -10.87
N LYS A 45 5.88 -2.54 -10.99
CA LYS A 45 6.42 -1.78 -12.12
C LYS A 45 7.86 -1.34 -11.92
N ILE A 46 8.36 -1.36 -10.70
CA ILE A 46 9.76 -1.02 -10.43
C ILE A 46 10.61 -2.24 -10.79
N GLU A 47 11.45 -2.08 -11.80
CA GLU A 47 12.52 -3.03 -12.13
C GLU A 47 13.83 -2.51 -11.51
N MET A 48 14.55 -3.37 -10.81
CA MET A 48 15.91 -3.10 -10.35
C MET A 48 16.91 -3.63 -11.39
N ILE A 49 17.92 -2.81 -11.73
CA ILE A 49 19.07 -3.26 -12.52
C ILE A 49 20.10 -3.83 -11.54
N ILE A 50 20.44 -5.09 -11.71
CA ILE A 50 21.41 -5.83 -10.89
C ILE A 50 22.54 -6.29 -11.81
N GLU A 51 23.78 -6.09 -11.39
CA GLU A 51 24.95 -6.65 -12.08
C GLU A 51 25.24 -8.05 -11.53
N GLU A 52 25.19 -9.07 -12.39
CA GLU A 52 25.40 -10.47 -12.02
C GLU A 52 26.47 -11.05 -12.97
N GLY A 53 27.68 -11.27 -12.48
CA GLY A 53 28.77 -11.84 -13.29
C GLY A 53 29.30 -10.94 -14.41
N GLY A 54 29.12 -9.61 -14.31
CA GLY A 54 29.53 -8.63 -15.34
C GLY A 54 28.46 -8.36 -16.40
N GLU A 55 27.26 -8.95 -16.28
CA GLU A 55 26.10 -8.65 -17.11
C GLU A 55 25.02 -7.92 -16.28
N LEU A 56 24.47 -6.84 -16.84
CA LEU A 56 23.36 -6.10 -16.23
C LEU A 56 22.04 -6.82 -16.53
N LYS A 57 21.38 -7.33 -15.48
CA LYS A 57 20.05 -7.98 -15.56
C LYS A 57 19.00 -7.13 -14.85
N ARG A 58 17.76 -7.16 -15.36
CA ARG A 58 16.60 -6.52 -14.70
C ARG A 58 15.87 -7.56 -13.87
N LYS A 59 15.53 -7.26 -12.61
CA LYS A 59 14.65 -8.08 -11.77
C LYS A 59 13.53 -7.24 -11.16
N PRO A 60 12.34 -7.81 -10.89
CA PRO A 60 11.28 -7.11 -10.18
C PRO A 60 11.76 -6.61 -8.80
N PHE A 61 11.37 -5.40 -8.43
CA PHE A 61 11.65 -4.84 -7.12
C PHE A 61 10.72 -5.44 -6.07
N LYS A 62 11.24 -6.34 -5.24
CA LYS A 62 10.61 -6.77 -4.00
C LYS A 62 11.12 -5.85 -2.88
N GLY A 63 10.28 -4.89 -2.46
CA GLY A 63 10.55 -4.05 -1.30
C GLY A 63 10.69 -4.88 -0.01
N ALA A 64 11.20 -4.26 1.06
CA ALA A 64 11.67 -4.85 2.33
C ALA A 64 10.63 -5.61 3.20
N LEU A 65 9.88 -6.56 2.61
CA LEU A 65 8.98 -7.48 3.30
C LEU A 65 9.40 -8.95 3.14
N ASP A 66 10.44 -9.24 2.36
CA ASP A 66 10.94 -10.60 2.11
C ASP A 66 12.26 -10.91 2.85
N GLU A 67 12.47 -10.38 4.07
CA GLU A 67 13.61 -10.81 4.92
C GLU A 67 13.47 -12.24 5.48
N THR A 68 12.53 -13.05 4.97
CA THR A 68 12.49 -14.48 5.26
C THR A 68 12.29 -15.30 4.00
N GLY A 69 13.40 -15.83 3.50
CA GLY A 69 13.46 -17.18 2.97
C GLY A 69 13.14 -17.36 1.49
N ASP A 70 14.10 -17.03 0.63
CA ASP A 70 14.37 -17.85 -0.56
C ASP A 70 15.88 -17.83 -0.81
N LEU A 71 16.60 -18.59 0.00
CA LEU A 71 17.85 -19.20 -0.46
C LEU A 71 17.40 -20.29 -1.43
N GLY A 72 17.26 -19.87 -2.69
CA GLY A 72 16.97 -20.75 -3.81
C GLY A 72 17.94 -21.93 -3.86
N GLU A 73 17.39 -23.03 -4.36
CA GLU A 73 18.05 -24.29 -4.71
C GLU A 73 19.38 -24.12 -5.47
#